data_AF-A0A3P1YBG7-F1
#
_entry.id   AF-A0A3P1YBG7-F1
#
_cell.length_a   1.000
_cell.length_b   1.000
_cell.length_c   1.000
_cell.angle_alpha   90.00
_cell.angle_beta   90.00
_cell.angle_gamma   90.00
#
_symmetry.space_group_name_H-M   'P 1'
#
loop_
_entity.id
_entity.type
_entity.pdbx_description
1 polymer ?
#
loop_
_entity_poly.entity_id
_entity_poly.type
_entity_poly.pdbx_seq_one_letter_code
_entity_poly.pdbx_strand_id
1 'polypeptide(L)'
;TNLVLKPLIEYIRWIHLLPASENHHHNGIGGLLSHSLEVAMISLKNANHSELRPIGYQDEEVIRRKVYLYAAFICGLVHDAGKVYDIDIVSLNLSKTLTWAPSSQSLLDWASENNVVEYEIHWRKRIHNQHNIWSSVFLERILDPVCMSFLDRVKKERVYAKMVTALNVYNDGNDFLSKCVRTSDYYSTGTDLNVLRDPIMGLRSNDAAARAIGTIKHNFTSININNYKSKPMHLIIVNGEVYLNENAFLDFVLSDFAAHKFNFPQGDAGKTVLVESLVQRGYVEPYDDERVVHYFIPGTYSENEIASIFRNGIGKLEFYNLLKLRWIGLLLDSYKIPDSVPGLFSVN
;
A
#
# COMPACT_ATOMS: atom_id res chain seq x y z
N THR A 1 13.10 25.60 -12.73
CA THR A 1 11.73 25.32 -12.27
C THR A 1 10.98 24.30 -13.14
N ASN A 2 11.54 23.87 -14.29
CA ASN A 2 10.84 23.02 -15.26
C ASN A 2 10.72 21.52 -14.89
N LEU A 3 11.50 21.03 -13.92
CA LEU A 3 11.61 19.59 -13.63
C LEU A 3 10.42 19.02 -12.85
N VAL A 4 9.69 19.83 -12.07
CA VAL A 4 8.58 19.32 -11.24
C VAL A 4 7.23 19.74 -11.82
N LEU A 5 7.09 21.02 -12.13
CA LEU A 5 5.80 21.58 -12.51
C LEU A 5 5.27 21.01 -13.84
N LYS A 6 6.13 20.81 -14.84
CA LYS A 6 5.70 20.24 -16.12
C LYS A 6 5.25 18.78 -16.01
N PRO A 7 6.04 17.86 -15.42
CA PRO A 7 5.56 16.49 -15.22
C PRO A 7 4.26 16.43 -14.42
N LEU A 8 4.10 17.31 -13.42
CA LEU A 8 2.86 17.36 -12.65
C LEU A 8 1.66 17.84 -13.48
N ILE A 9 1.81 18.89 -14.30
CA ILE A 9 0.75 19.38 -15.19
C ILE A 9 0.37 18.29 -16.20
N GLU A 10 1.35 17.65 -16.85
CA GLU A 10 1.06 16.56 -17.78
C GLU A 10 0.40 15.39 -17.08
N TYR A 11 0.85 15.01 -15.88
CA TYR A 11 0.21 13.96 -15.10
C TYR A 11 -1.27 14.28 -14.84
N ILE A 12 -1.58 15.50 -14.37
CA ILE A 12 -2.96 15.96 -14.13
C ILE A 12 -3.81 15.91 -15.41
N ARG A 13 -3.24 16.26 -16.58
CA ARG A 13 -3.96 16.18 -17.87
C ARG A 13 -4.42 14.76 -18.18
N TRP A 14 -3.64 13.75 -17.81
CA TRP A 14 -3.99 12.35 -18.04
C TRP A 14 -4.97 11.79 -17.02
N ILE A 15 -4.79 12.09 -15.73
CA ILE A 15 -5.58 11.46 -14.66
C ILE A 15 -6.79 12.29 -14.22
N HIS A 16 -6.84 13.59 -14.54
CA HIS A 16 -7.89 14.52 -14.16
C HIS A 16 -8.34 14.34 -12.68
N LEU A 17 -9.64 14.17 -12.46
CA LEU A 17 -10.27 13.97 -11.15
C LEU A 17 -10.61 12.51 -10.88
N LEU A 18 -9.86 11.57 -11.45
CA LEU A 18 -10.12 10.14 -11.26
C LEU A 18 -9.92 9.70 -9.80
N PRO A 19 -10.75 8.76 -9.31
CA PRO A 19 -10.52 8.11 -8.02
C PRO A 19 -9.34 7.14 -8.11
N ALA A 20 -8.63 6.93 -7.01
CA ALA A 20 -7.52 5.97 -6.96
C ALA A 20 -8.01 4.51 -6.91
N SER A 21 -9.25 4.28 -6.47
CA SER A 21 -9.83 2.94 -6.35
C SER A 21 -11.36 2.99 -6.27
N GLU A 22 -12.01 1.85 -6.50
CA GLU A 22 -13.47 1.73 -6.47
C GLU A 22 -14.03 1.80 -5.04
N ASN A 23 -13.45 1.04 -4.10
CA ASN A 23 -13.96 0.90 -2.73
C ASN A 23 -12.84 0.88 -1.68
N HIS A 24 -11.70 1.51 -1.97
CA HIS A 24 -10.52 1.44 -1.11
C HIS A 24 -9.95 2.84 -0.81
N HIS A 25 -8.66 2.96 -0.51
CA HIS A 25 -8.04 4.27 -0.24
C HIS A 25 -8.21 5.22 -1.42
N HIS A 26 -8.36 6.50 -1.11
CA HIS A 26 -8.48 7.61 -2.05
C HIS A 26 -9.56 7.36 -3.13
N ASN A 27 -10.72 6.82 -2.74
CA ASN A 27 -11.85 6.52 -3.65
C ASN A 27 -12.69 7.75 -4.05
N GLY A 28 -12.43 8.91 -3.45
CA GLY A 28 -13.10 10.17 -3.79
C GLY A 28 -12.63 10.80 -5.10
N ILE A 29 -13.36 11.84 -5.53
CA ILE A 29 -13.01 12.67 -6.69
C ILE A 29 -11.59 13.24 -6.51
N GLY A 30 -10.72 13.03 -7.50
CA GLY A 30 -9.31 13.45 -7.45
C GLY A 30 -8.44 12.65 -6.48
N GLY A 31 -8.93 11.51 -5.99
CA GLY A 31 -8.18 10.64 -5.09
C GLY A 31 -6.90 10.09 -5.70
N LEU A 32 -6.89 9.79 -7.01
CA LEU A 32 -5.67 9.32 -7.68
C LEU A 32 -4.56 10.39 -7.65
N LEU A 33 -4.90 11.66 -7.88
CA LEU A 33 -3.94 12.75 -7.81
C LEU A 33 -3.42 12.94 -6.38
N SER A 34 -4.32 12.90 -5.39
CA SER A 34 -3.97 13.07 -3.98
C SER A 34 -3.01 11.99 -3.51
N HIS A 35 -3.34 10.73 -3.77
CA HIS A 35 -2.49 9.58 -3.47
C HIS A 35 -1.12 9.70 -4.15
N SER A 36 -1.09 9.93 -5.47
CA SER A 36 0.17 10.04 -6.23
C SER A 36 1.07 11.17 -5.72
N LEU A 37 0.51 12.30 -5.30
CA LEU A 37 1.27 13.41 -4.71
C LEU A 37 1.84 13.05 -3.33
N GLU A 38 1.06 12.37 -2.49
CA GLU A 38 1.54 11.87 -1.19
C GLU A 38 2.69 10.89 -1.38
N VAL A 39 2.52 9.89 -2.26
CA VAL A 39 3.55 8.89 -2.56
C VAL A 39 4.79 9.55 -3.17
N ALA A 40 4.65 10.50 -4.08
CA ALA A 40 5.78 11.24 -4.64
C ALA A 40 6.59 12.00 -3.57
N MET A 41 5.89 12.70 -2.67
CA MET A 41 6.51 13.50 -1.61
C MET A 41 7.20 12.61 -0.56
N ILE A 42 6.56 11.51 -0.15
CA ILE A 42 7.15 10.58 0.81
C ILE A 42 8.32 9.82 0.16
N SER A 43 8.22 9.47 -1.13
CA SER A 43 9.31 8.80 -1.87
C SER A 43 10.54 9.69 -1.94
N LEU A 44 10.35 10.98 -2.20
CA LEU A 44 11.42 11.98 -2.16
C LEU A 44 12.06 12.08 -0.76
N LYS A 45 11.25 12.11 0.30
CA LYS A 45 11.75 12.13 1.69
C LYS A 45 12.53 10.86 2.04
N ASN A 46 12.00 9.69 1.66
CA ASN A 46 12.65 8.40 1.87
C ASN A 46 13.98 8.32 1.12
N ALA A 47 14.02 8.77 -0.14
CA ALA A 47 15.25 8.85 -0.92
C ALA A 47 16.26 9.84 -0.31
N ASN A 48 15.80 10.91 0.34
CA ASN A 48 16.67 11.87 1.02
C ASN A 48 17.30 11.33 2.30
N HIS A 49 16.59 10.47 3.04
CA HIS A 49 17.07 9.84 4.27
C HIS A 49 17.80 8.51 4.03
N SER A 50 17.69 7.93 2.84
CA SER A 50 18.37 6.69 2.47
C SER A 50 19.73 6.95 1.85
N GLU A 51 20.71 6.11 2.17
CA GLU A 51 22.04 6.19 1.55
C GLU A 51 22.11 5.35 0.27
N LEU A 52 22.59 5.98 -0.81
CA LEU A 52 23.02 5.28 -2.01
C LEU A 52 24.39 4.66 -1.76
N ARG A 53 24.57 3.40 -2.14
CA ARG A 53 25.90 2.77 -2.12
C ARG A 53 26.85 3.57 -3.03
N PRO A 54 27.98 4.11 -2.51
CA PRO A 54 28.90 4.92 -3.30
C PRO A 54 29.45 4.14 -4.51
N ILE A 55 29.63 4.81 -5.64
CA ILE A 55 30.15 4.21 -6.88
C ILE A 55 31.39 4.93 -7.44
N GLY A 56 31.82 6.04 -6.83
CA GLY A 56 32.95 6.78 -7.34
C GLY A 56 33.29 8.03 -6.53
N TYR A 57 33.69 9.08 -7.26
CA TYR A 57 34.17 10.32 -6.69
C TYR A 57 33.05 11.14 -6.03
N GLN A 58 33.41 11.91 -5.01
CA GLN A 58 32.47 12.72 -4.22
C GLN A 58 31.65 13.70 -5.07
N ASP A 59 32.24 14.29 -6.11
CA ASP A 59 31.55 15.19 -7.03
C ASP A 59 30.49 14.47 -7.88
N GLU A 60 30.76 13.24 -8.33
CA GLU A 60 29.79 12.39 -9.02
C GLU A 60 28.64 12.02 -8.07
N GLU A 61 28.92 11.76 -6.79
CA GLU A 61 27.90 11.42 -5.78
C GLU A 61 26.93 12.58 -5.50
N VAL A 62 27.39 13.83 -5.49
CA VAL A 62 26.51 15.00 -5.29
C VAL A 62 25.50 15.14 -6.41
N ILE A 63 25.92 14.94 -7.66
CA ILE A 63 25.03 14.97 -8.83
C ILE A 63 24.09 13.76 -8.79
N ARG A 64 24.64 12.58 -8.51
CA ARG A 64 23.89 11.32 -8.43
C ARG A 64 22.77 11.38 -7.41
N ARG A 65 23.02 11.91 -6.22
CA ARG A 65 21.99 12.07 -5.20
C ARG A 65 20.82 12.93 -5.70
N LYS A 66 21.09 14.05 -6.35
CA LYS A 66 20.04 14.93 -6.91
C LYS A 66 19.21 14.22 -7.98
N VAL A 67 19.86 13.41 -8.83
CA VAL A 67 19.17 12.63 -9.87
C VAL A 67 18.27 11.56 -9.25
N TYR A 68 18.74 10.84 -8.23
CA TYR A 68 17.94 9.82 -7.54
C TYR A 68 16.78 10.39 -6.73
N LEU A 69 16.95 11.56 -6.11
CA LEU A 69 15.85 12.27 -5.45
C LEU A 69 14.72 12.58 -6.43
N TYR A 70 15.08 13.11 -7.61
CA TYR A 70 14.12 13.40 -8.66
C TYR A 70 13.47 12.13 -9.23
N ALA A 71 14.27 11.08 -9.47
CA ALA A 71 13.76 9.79 -9.94
C ALA A 71 12.76 9.17 -8.95
N ALA A 72 13.05 9.20 -7.65
CA ALA A 72 12.14 8.71 -6.62
C ALA A 72 10.83 9.51 -6.57
N PHE A 73 10.90 10.83 -6.69
CA PHE A 73 9.72 11.69 -6.79
C PHE A 73 8.85 11.33 -8.00
N ILE A 74 9.45 11.23 -9.19
CA ILE A 74 8.71 10.90 -10.42
C ILE A 74 8.13 9.48 -10.36
N CYS A 75 8.89 8.49 -9.91
CA CYS A 75 8.37 7.12 -9.76
C CYS A 75 7.19 7.10 -8.80
N GLY A 76 7.26 7.79 -7.66
CA GLY A 76 6.13 7.90 -6.74
C GLY A 76 4.90 8.57 -7.36
N LEU A 77 5.10 9.61 -8.19
CA LEU A 77 4.03 10.31 -8.88
C LEU A 77 3.27 9.41 -9.88
N VAL A 78 3.99 8.53 -10.59
CA VAL A 78 3.38 7.70 -11.65
C VAL A 78 3.12 6.25 -11.26
N HIS A 79 3.46 5.82 -10.04
CA HIS A 79 3.42 4.41 -9.65
C HIS A 79 2.05 3.74 -9.87
N ASP A 80 0.97 4.51 -9.69
CA ASP A 80 -0.41 4.06 -9.83
C ASP A 80 -1.11 4.63 -11.08
N ALA A 81 -0.36 5.31 -11.96
CA ALA A 81 -0.91 5.93 -13.16
C ALA A 81 -1.56 4.92 -14.11
N GLY A 82 -1.11 3.66 -14.09
CA GLY A 82 -1.69 2.58 -14.88
C GLY A 82 -3.17 2.31 -14.59
N LYS A 83 -3.70 2.78 -13.46
CA LYS A 83 -5.13 2.63 -13.09
C LYS A 83 -6.08 3.31 -14.07
N VAL A 84 -5.61 4.24 -14.91
CA VAL A 84 -6.44 4.80 -16.00
C VAL A 84 -6.94 3.72 -16.99
N TYR A 85 -6.29 2.56 -17.04
CA TYR A 85 -6.67 1.45 -17.91
C TYR A 85 -7.68 0.49 -17.27
N ASP A 86 -7.90 0.62 -15.96
CA ASP A 86 -8.85 -0.19 -15.17
C ASP A 86 -10.29 0.39 -15.22
N ILE A 87 -10.48 1.52 -15.91
CA ILE A 87 -11.75 2.22 -16.03
C ILE A 87 -12.10 2.53 -17.49
N ASP A 88 -13.39 2.59 -17.76
CA ASP A 88 -13.96 3.22 -18.93
C ASP A 88 -14.55 4.58 -18.54
N ILE A 89 -14.27 5.60 -19.35
CA ILE A 89 -14.85 6.94 -19.15
C ILE A 89 -15.75 7.26 -20.32
N VAL A 90 -16.98 7.62 -20.00
CA VAL A 90 -18.05 7.83 -20.96
C VAL A 90 -18.60 9.25 -20.82
N SER A 91 -18.72 9.98 -21.91
CA SER A 91 -19.27 11.34 -21.91
C SER A 91 -20.76 11.34 -21.56
N LEU A 92 -21.19 12.28 -20.73
CA LEU A 92 -22.60 12.55 -20.45
C LEU A 92 -23.10 13.77 -21.25
N ASN A 93 -24.42 13.89 -21.38
CA ASN A 93 -25.10 15.07 -21.96
C ASN A 93 -24.71 15.43 -23.41
N LEU A 94 -24.16 14.48 -24.17
CA LEU A 94 -23.92 14.61 -25.62
C LEU A 94 -24.96 13.82 -26.42
N SER A 95 -25.26 14.28 -27.64
CA SER A 95 -26.18 13.61 -28.57
C SER A 95 -25.69 12.21 -28.98
N LYS A 96 -24.36 12.04 -29.00
CA LYS A 96 -23.69 10.76 -29.18
C LYS A 96 -22.75 10.55 -28.01
N THR A 97 -22.92 9.41 -27.35
CA THR A 97 -22.01 8.96 -26.30
C THR A 97 -20.62 8.68 -26.89
N LEU A 98 -19.60 9.31 -26.31
CA LEU A 98 -18.19 9.13 -26.63
C LEU A 98 -17.50 8.42 -25.46
N THR A 99 -16.50 7.61 -25.78
CA THR A 99 -15.70 6.90 -24.78
C THR A 99 -14.25 7.35 -24.92
N TRP A 100 -13.60 7.67 -23.80
CA TRP A 100 -12.19 8.04 -23.78
C TRP A 100 -11.30 6.82 -24.01
N ALA A 101 -10.27 6.99 -24.85
CA ALA A 101 -9.25 6.00 -25.09
C ALA A 101 -7.91 6.46 -24.46
N PRO A 102 -7.49 5.90 -23.30
CA PRO A 102 -6.26 6.30 -22.61
C PRO A 102 -4.98 5.97 -23.39
N SER A 103 -5.06 5.21 -24.48
CA SER A 103 -3.93 4.96 -25.38
C SER A 103 -3.70 6.08 -26.39
N SER A 104 -4.73 6.90 -26.67
CA SER A 104 -4.70 7.88 -27.76
C SER A 104 -4.28 9.27 -27.29
N GLN A 105 -4.91 9.78 -26.23
CA GLN A 105 -4.67 11.13 -25.73
C GLN A 105 -5.05 11.27 -24.25
N SER A 106 -4.67 12.40 -23.65
CA SER A 106 -5.01 12.69 -22.26
C SER A 106 -6.52 12.88 -22.07
N LEU A 107 -7.00 12.60 -20.86
CA LEU A 107 -8.42 12.77 -20.53
C LEU A 107 -8.86 14.23 -20.69
N LEU A 108 -8.01 15.17 -20.29
CA LEU A 108 -8.30 16.60 -20.42
C LEU A 108 -8.40 17.04 -21.89
N ASP A 109 -7.50 16.55 -22.75
CA ASP A 109 -7.56 16.89 -24.18
C ASP A 109 -8.79 16.29 -24.85
N TRP A 110 -9.11 15.02 -24.56
CA TRP A 110 -10.34 14.39 -25.03
C TRP A 110 -11.59 15.14 -24.60
N ALA A 111 -11.65 15.57 -23.34
CA ALA A 111 -12.78 16.32 -22.84
C ALA A 111 -12.89 17.69 -23.54
N SER A 112 -11.77 18.40 -23.70
CA SER A 112 -11.73 19.71 -24.35
C SER A 112 -12.09 19.65 -25.84
N GLU A 113 -11.54 18.69 -26.59
CA GLU A 113 -11.78 18.54 -28.03
C GLU A 113 -13.22 18.15 -28.35
N ASN A 114 -13.85 17.35 -27.48
CA ASN A 114 -15.19 16.84 -27.67
C ASN A 114 -16.26 17.62 -26.91
N ASN A 115 -15.91 18.74 -26.26
CA ASN A 115 -16.79 19.55 -25.43
C ASN A 115 -17.52 18.74 -24.32
N VAL A 116 -16.80 17.78 -23.72
CA VAL A 116 -17.32 16.98 -22.61
C VAL A 116 -17.22 17.79 -21.33
N VAL A 117 -18.36 18.16 -20.75
CA VAL A 117 -18.43 18.89 -19.47
C VAL A 117 -18.58 17.93 -18.29
N GLU A 118 -19.21 16.79 -18.52
CA GLU A 118 -19.48 15.76 -17.51
C GLU A 118 -19.17 14.38 -18.10
N TYR A 119 -18.60 13.51 -17.29
CA TYR A 119 -18.32 12.13 -17.66
C TYR A 119 -18.69 11.18 -16.52
N GLU A 120 -19.03 9.96 -16.88
CA GLU A 120 -19.26 8.85 -15.97
C GLU A 120 -18.07 7.88 -16.01
N ILE A 121 -17.75 7.27 -14.86
CA ILE A 121 -16.70 6.26 -14.72
C ILE A 121 -17.37 4.89 -14.59
N HIS A 122 -17.01 3.96 -15.48
CA HIS A 122 -17.42 2.56 -15.39
C HIS A 122 -16.18 1.71 -15.05
N TRP A 123 -16.26 0.94 -13.98
CA TRP A 123 -15.15 0.09 -13.56
C TRP A 123 -15.09 -1.18 -14.41
N ARG A 124 -13.90 -1.49 -14.94
CA ARG A 124 -13.67 -2.78 -15.61
C ARG A 124 -13.42 -3.86 -14.57
N LYS A 125 -13.75 -5.11 -14.92
CA LYS A 125 -13.39 -6.26 -14.09
C LYS A 125 -11.87 -6.33 -13.98
N ARG A 126 -11.36 -6.13 -12.76
CA ARG A 126 -9.91 -6.09 -12.50
C ARG A 126 -9.23 -7.41 -12.85
N ILE A 127 -8.14 -7.32 -13.59
CA ILE A 127 -7.14 -8.38 -13.70
C ILE A 127 -6.01 -7.99 -12.74
N HIS A 128 -5.74 -8.85 -11.77
CA HIS A 128 -4.78 -8.55 -10.69
C HIS A 128 -3.40 -8.16 -11.26
N ASN A 129 -2.80 -7.08 -10.74
CA ASN A 129 -1.49 -6.54 -11.12
C ASN A 129 -1.34 -6.02 -12.57
N GLN A 130 -2.40 -5.91 -13.38
CA GLN A 130 -2.25 -5.44 -14.76
C GLN A 130 -1.88 -3.95 -14.85
N HIS A 131 -2.36 -3.10 -13.94
CA HIS A 131 -2.02 -1.67 -13.93
C HIS A 131 -0.55 -1.39 -13.63
N ASN A 132 0.16 -2.26 -12.90
CA ASN A 132 1.59 -2.08 -12.59
C ASN A 132 2.45 -2.04 -13.87
N ILE A 133 2.05 -2.79 -14.91
CA ILE A 133 2.72 -2.81 -16.21
C ILE A 133 2.59 -1.46 -16.93
N TRP A 134 1.43 -0.80 -16.78
CA TRP A 134 1.10 0.42 -17.49
C TRP A 134 1.66 1.69 -16.84
N SER A 135 2.02 1.64 -15.55
CA SER A 135 2.56 2.79 -14.83
C SER A 135 3.85 3.35 -15.46
N SER A 136 4.71 2.47 -15.99
CA SER A 136 5.94 2.88 -16.68
C SER A 136 5.70 3.65 -17.99
N VAL A 137 4.58 3.41 -18.68
CA VAL A 137 4.21 4.15 -19.92
C VAL A 137 4.02 5.64 -19.66
N PHE A 138 3.64 6.00 -18.43
CA PHE A 138 3.46 7.39 -18.05
C PHE A 138 4.77 8.17 -17.94
N LEU A 139 5.92 7.50 -17.81
CA LEU A 139 7.22 8.19 -17.82
C LEU A 139 7.42 8.95 -19.13
N GLU A 140 7.20 8.30 -20.27
CA GLU A 140 7.27 8.94 -21.60
C GLU A 140 6.21 10.02 -21.82
N ARG A 141 5.07 9.92 -21.11
CA ARG A 141 3.95 10.88 -21.26
C ARG A 141 4.17 12.18 -20.50
N ILE A 142 4.92 12.15 -19.39
CA ILE A 142 5.07 13.31 -18.50
C ILE A 142 6.48 13.92 -18.51
N LEU A 143 7.50 13.18 -18.94
CA LEU A 143 8.88 13.66 -18.93
C LEU A 143 9.22 14.34 -20.25
N ASP A 144 9.54 15.63 -20.17
CA ASP A 144 10.01 16.41 -21.32
C ASP A 144 11.55 16.25 -21.52
N PRO A 145 12.12 16.75 -22.64
CA PRO A 145 13.57 16.65 -22.88
C PRO A 145 14.45 17.27 -21.78
N VAL A 146 13.93 18.26 -21.03
CA VAL A 146 14.66 18.86 -19.91
C VAL A 146 14.73 17.88 -18.73
N CYS A 147 13.64 17.16 -18.47
CA CYS A 147 13.59 16.09 -17.49
C CYS A 147 14.54 14.94 -17.85
N MET A 148 14.51 14.50 -19.11
CA MET A 148 15.40 13.44 -19.61
C MET A 148 16.87 13.85 -19.53
N SER A 149 17.21 15.07 -19.95
CA SER A 149 18.56 15.61 -19.82
C SER A 149 19.05 15.66 -18.37
N PHE A 150 18.16 15.91 -17.41
CA PHE A 150 18.50 15.88 -15.99
C PHE A 150 18.78 14.46 -15.49
N LEU A 151 17.96 13.48 -15.86
CA LEU A 151 18.17 12.06 -15.51
C LEU A 151 19.47 11.51 -16.09
N ASP A 152 19.84 11.96 -17.29
CA ASP A 152 21.06 11.53 -18.00
C ASP A 152 22.36 12.17 -17.49
N ARG A 153 22.31 13.04 -16.48
CA ARG A 153 23.53 13.58 -15.85
C ARG A 153 24.41 12.48 -15.23
N VAL A 154 23.85 11.31 -14.96
CA VAL A 154 24.56 10.13 -14.43
C VAL A 154 24.50 8.98 -15.45
N LYS A 155 25.10 9.19 -16.63
CA LYS A 155 25.03 8.25 -17.77
C LYS A 155 25.38 6.80 -17.44
N LYS A 156 26.38 6.59 -16.57
CA LYS A 156 26.86 5.25 -16.17
C LYS A 156 25.76 4.41 -15.51
N GLU A 157 24.80 5.04 -14.86
CA GLU A 157 23.78 4.38 -14.05
C GLU A 157 22.48 4.09 -14.79
N ARG A 158 22.25 4.73 -15.95
CA ARG A 158 21.02 4.58 -16.74
C ARG A 158 19.76 4.70 -15.87
N VAL A 159 19.66 5.79 -15.09
CA VAL A 159 18.63 5.97 -14.06
C VAL A 159 17.22 5.80 -14.60
N TYR A 160 16.94 6.28 -15.81
CA TYR A 160 15.64 6.08 -16.47
C TYR A 160 15.26 4.59 -16.59
N ALA A 161 16.19 3.73 -16.99
CA ALA A 161 15.93 2.29 -17.08
C ALA A 161 15.62 1.69 -15.70
N LYS A 162 16.29 2.16 -14.64
CA LYS A 162 16.00 1.75 -13.26
C LYS A 162 14.61 2.21 -12.80
N MET A 163 14.16 3.39 -13.24
CA MET A 163 12.80 3.88 -12.97
C MET A 163 11.76 2.94 -13.62
N VAL A 164 11.96 2.54 -14.87
CA VAL A 164 11.09 1.58 -15.56
C VAL A 164 11.05 0.24 -14.81
N THR A 165 12.20 -0.28 -14.38
CA THR A 165 12.25 -1.52 -13.58
C THR A 165 11.52 -1.37 -12.25
N ALA A 166 11.70 -0.27 -11.54
CA ALA A 166 11.09 -0.05 -10.23
C ALA A 166 9.55 0.04 -10.30
N LEU A 167 9.01 0.56 -11.40
CA LEU A 167 7.56 0.64 -11.62
C LEU A 167 6.96 -0.71 -12.02
N ASN A 168 7.67 -1.50 -12.83
CA ASN A 168 7.15 -2.77 -13.35
C ASN A 168 7.39 -3.96 -12.40
N VAL A 169 8.46 -3.95 -11.61
CA VAL A 169 8.82 -4.99 -10.62
C VAL A 169 8.58 -4.47 -9.21
N TYR A 170 7.41 -3.87 -9.00
CA TYR A 170 7.09 -3.13 -7.78
C TYR A 170 7.12 -3.99 -6.50
N ASN A 171 6.50 -5.18 -6.55
CA ASN A 171 6.37 -6.05 -5.38
C ASN A 171 7.69 -6.74 -5.01
N ASP A 172 8.46 -7.18 -6.00
CA ASP A 172 9.68 -7.99 -5.79
C ASP A 172 10.98 -7.16 -5.85
N GLY A 173 10.88 -5.87 -6.18
CA GLY A 173 12.00 -4.96 -6.30
C GLY A 173 12.72 -4.74 -4.96
N ASN A 174 14.03 -5.00 -4.93
CA ASN A 174 14.88 -4.75 -3.76
C ASN A 174 15.87 -3.58 -3.97
N ASP A 175 15.78 -2.91 -5.12
CA ASP A 175 16.59 -1.74 -5.43
C ASP A 175 16.11 -0.47 -4.69
N PHE A 176 16.93 0.58 -4.78
CA PHE A 176 16.71 1.82 -4.06
C PHE A 176 15.38 2.50 -4.41
N LEU A 177 15.04 2.58 -5.70
CA LEU A 177 13.83 3.28 -6.13
C LEU A 177 12.59 2.48 -5.75
N SER A 178 12.59 1.16 -5.98
CA SER A 178 11.50 0.27 -5.56
C SER A 178 11.21 0.40 -4.06
N LYS A 179 12.24 0.38 -3.20
CA LYS A 179 12.06 0.57 -1.75
C LYS A 179 11.44 1.91 -1.38
N CYS A 180 11.91 2.99 -2.01
CA CYS A 180 11.40 4.33 -1.72
C CYS A 180 9.92 4.45 -2.08
N VAL A 181 9.53 4.02 -3.28
CA VAL A 181 8.13 4.09 -3.75
C VAL A 181 7.26 3.18 -2.91
N ARG A 182 7.69 1.93 -2.71
CA ARG A 182 6.93 0.91 -1.99
C ARG A 182 6.61 1.31 -0.56
N THR A 183 7.62 1.78 0.18
CA THR A 183 7.41 2.28 1.55
C THR A 183 6.46 3.48 1.60
N SER A 184 6.44 4.30 0.53
CA SER A 184 5.65 5.54 0.47
C SER A 184 4.19 5.29 0.14
N ASP A 185 3.91 4.44 -0.83
CA ASP A 185 2.56 3.92 -1.11
C ASP A 185 1.96 3.31 0.15
N TYR A 186 2.71 2.45 0.83
CA TYR A 186 2.23 1.80 2.05
C TYR A 186 1.86 2.81 3.13
N TYR A 187 2.67 3.86 3.27
CA TYR A 187 2.38 4.95 4.19
C TYR A 187 1.13 5.76 3.79
N SER A 188 1.00 6.14 2.52
CA SER A 188 -0.16 6.91 2.03
C SER A 188 -1.45 6.10 2.17
N THR A 189 -1.44 4.86 1.69
CA THR A 189 -2.54 3.90 1.82
C THR A 189 -2.93 3.69 3.28
N GLY A 190 -1.95 3.43 4.16
CA GLY A 190 -2.21 3.24 5.58
C GLY A 190 -2.76 4.49 6.28
N THR A 191 -2.32 5.68 5.88
CA THR A 191 -2.81 6.95 6.46
C THR A 191 -4.24 7.24 6.02
N ASP A 192 -4.57 7.06 4.74
CA ASP A 192 -5.91 7.31 4.21
C ASP A 192 -6.94 6.31 4.73
N LEU A 193 -6.56 5.03 4.87
CA LEU A 193 -7.40 4.03 5.55
C LEU A 193 -7.74 4.42 6.99
N ASN A 194 -6.88 5.19 7.66
CA ASN A 194 -7.15 5.73 9.00
C ASN A 194 -8.01 7.01 8.99
N VAL A 195 -8.24 7.65 7.83
CA VAL A 195 -8.94 8.94 7.70
C VAL A 195 -10.08 8.81 6.68
N LEU A 196 -11.29 8.49 7.12
CA LEU A 196 -12.47 8.43 6.27
C LEU A 196 -12.84 9.80 5.68
N ARG A 197 -12.90 9.93 4.35
CA ARG A 197 -13.51 11.07 3.65
C ARG A 197 -14.65 10.60 2.75
N ASP A 198 -15.90 10.85 3.17
CA ASP A 198 -17.08 10.72 2.31
C ASP A 198 -17.38 12.10 1.65
N PRO A 199 -17.40 12.20 0.30
CA PRO A 199 -17.58 13.47 -0.40
C PRO A 199 -18.96 14.14 -0.23
N ILE A 200 -20.00 13.41 0.18
CA ILE A 200 -21.38 13.91 0.25
C ILE A 200 -21.82 14.14 1.70
N MET A 201 -21.32 13.33 2.64
CA MET A 201 -21.86 13.31 4.02
C MET A 201 -20.93 13.84 5.12
N GLY A 202 -19.69 14.24 4.78
CA GLY A 202 -18.70 14.68 5.77
C GLY A 202 -18.13 13.53 6.61
N LEU A 203 -17.26 13.85 7.58
CA LEU A 203 -16.57 12.89 8.47
C LEU A 203 -17.59 11.97 9.17
N ARG A 204 -17.80 10.75 8.66
CA ARG A 204 -18.50 9.69 9.38
C ARG A 204 -17.53 8.73 10.04
N SER A 205 -17.99 8.26 11.19
CA SER A 205 -17.27 7.52 12.19
C SER A 205 -16.67 6.21 11.67
N ASN A 206 -15.43 5.92 12.05
CA ASN A 206 -14.65 4.69 11.77
C ASN A 206 -15.52 3.44 11.59
N ASP A 207 -15.38 2.74 10.46
CA ASP A 207 -15.94 1.40 10.30
C ASP A 207 -15.33 0.42 11.32
N ALA A 208 -15.91 -0.76 11.47
CA ALA A 208 -15.48 -1.73 12.49
C ALA A 208 -13.99 -2.11 12.35
N ALA A 209 -13.46 -2.21 11.12
CA ALA A 209 -12.06 -2.55 10.89
C ALA A 209 -11.10 -1.41 11.29
N ALA A 210 -11.40 -0.17 10.88
CA ALA A 210 -10.64 1.01 11.25
C ALA A 210 -10.70 1.27 12.76
N ARG A 211 -11.87 1.04 13.40
CA ARG A 211 -11.98 1.10 14.87
C ARG A 211 -11.10 0.05 15.53
N ALA A 212 -11.14 -1.20 15.04
CA ALA A 212 -10.33 -2.28 15.60
C ALA A 212 -8.83 -1.96 15.59
N ILE A 213 -8.31 -1.46 14.47
CA ILE A 213 -6.91 -1.04 14.36
C ILE A 213 -6.64 0.19 15.24
N GLY A 214 -7.56 1.16 15.28
CA GLY A 214 -7.48 2.33 16.15
C GLY A 214 -7.42 1.97 17.64
N THR A 215 -8.19 0.97 18.08
CA THR A 215 -8.18 0.46 19.46
C THR A 215 -6.82 -0.11 19.83
N ILE A 216 -6.15 -0.82 18.92
CA ILE A 216 -4.77 -1.29 19.14
C ILE A 216 -3.82 -0.09 19.24
N LYS A 217 -3.87 0.85 18.28
CA LYS A 217 -3.00 2.03 18.27
C LYS A 217 -3.10 2.83 19.57
N HIS A 218 -4.31 3.09 20.04
CA HIS A 218 -4.54 3.87 21.26
C HIS A 218 -3.98 3.17 22.51
N ASN A 219 -4.06 1.83 22.54
CA ASN A 219 -3.58 1.02 23.65
C ASN A 219 -2.17 0.47 23.44
N PHE A 220 -1.44 0.92 22.42
CA PHE A 220 -0.18 0.31 21.98
C PHE A 220 0.86 0.20 23.11
N THR A 221 0.95 1.20 23.99
CA THR A 221 1.86 1.21 25.15
C THR A 221 1.54 0.17 26.22
N SER A 222 0.30 -0.33 26.25
CA SER A 222 -0.18 -1.35 27.19
C SER A 222 -0.21 -2.76 26.59
N ILE A 223 0.01 -2.87 25.28
CA ILE A 223 -0.02 -4.13 24.55
C ILE A 223 1.36 -4.79 24.63
N ASN A 224 1.37 -6.08 24.89
CA ASN A 224 2.60 -6.83 24.97
C ASN A 224 3.15 -7.12 23.57
N ILE A 225 4.46 -6.98 23.39
CA ILE A 225 5.14 -7.40 22.15
C ILE A 225 5.92 -8.66 22.48
N ASN A 226 5.73 -9.72 21.69
CA ASN A 226 6.46 -10.98 21.78
C ASN A 226 6.33 -11.75 23.11
N ASN A 227 5.47 -11.30 24.02
CA ASN A 227 5.17 -11.96 25.29
C ASN A 227 3.81 -12.69 25.22
N TYR A 228 3.86 -13.90 24.64
CA TYR A 228 2.69 -14.76 24.39
C TYR A 228 2.28 -15.62 25.60
N LYS A 229 3.04 -15.61 26.72
CA LYS A 229 2.75 -16.42 27.91
C LYS A 229 1.74 -15.79 28.86
N SER A 230 1.66 -14.45 28.86
CA SER A 230 0.62 -13.72 29.57
C SER A 230 -0.64 -13.62 28.71
N LYS A 231 -1.84 -13.66 29.31
CA LYS A 231 -3.11 -13.49 28.59
C LYS A 231 -3.65 -12.03 28.50
N PRO A 232 -2.87 -11.01 28.07
CA PRO A 232 -3.43 -9.81 27.46
C PRO A 232 -3.17 -9.81 25.93
N MET A 233 -3.79 -8.85 25.25
CA MET A 233 -3.55 -8.54 23.84
C MET A 233 -2.03 -8.41 23.57
N HIS A 234 -1.55 -9.09 22.53
CA HIS A 234 -0.14 -9.09 22.16
C HIS A 234 0.10 -9.14 20.66
N LEU A 235 1.21 -8.53 20.25
CA LEU A 235 1.75 -8.55 18.90
C LEU A 235 2.87 -9.59 18.83
N ILE A 236 2.90 -10.37 17.75
CA ILE A 236 3.99 -11.29 17.47
C ILE A 236 4.72 -10.79 16.23
N ILE A 237 6.04 -10.66 16.34
CA ILE A 237 6.89 -10.25 15.23
C ILE A 237 7.73 -11.45 14.79
N VAL A 238 7.63 -11.82 13.52
CA VAL A 238 8.40 -12.92 12.95
C VAL A 238 8.96 -12.48 11.60
N ASN A 239 10.27 -12.65 11.41
CA ASN A 239 10.99 -12.25 10.21
C ASN A 239 10.74 -10.80 9.77
N GLY A 240 10.56 -9.91 10.74
CA GLY A 240 10.25 -8.51 10.50
C GLY A 240 8.83 -8.24 10.01
N GLU A 241 7.91 -9.21 10.01
CA GLU A 241 6.47 -9.04 9.78
C GLU A 241 5.69 -9.03 11.10
N VAL A 242 4.53 -8.37 11.14
CA VAL A 242 3.72 -8.21 12.36
C VAL A 242 2.44 -9.03 12.26
N TYR A 243 2.16 -9.77 13.33
CA TYR A 243 1.01 -10.63 13.44
C TYR A 243 0.21 -10.31 14.70
N LEU A 244 -1.11 -10.40 14.57
CA LEU A 244 -2.06 -10.32 15.67
C LEU A 244 -2.47 -11.73 16.08
N ASN A 245 -2.41 -12.04 17.37
CA ASN A 245 -3.04 -13.25 17.88
C ASN A 245 -4.56 -13.11 17.72
N GLU A 246 -5.15 -13.90 16.82
CA GLU A 246 -6.54 -13.78 16.37
C GLU A 246 -7.52 -13.70 17.55
N ASN A 247 -7.50 -14.70 18.44
CA ASN A 247 -8.46 -14.76 19.54
C ASN A 247 -8.28 -13.60 20.51
N ALA A 248 -7.03 -13.36 20.95
CA ALA A 248 -6.74 -12.28 21.89
C ALA A 248 -7.11 -10.90 21.33
N PHE A 249 -6.84 -10.68 20.04
CA PHE A 249 -7.17 -9.45 19.34
C PHE A 249 -8.67 -9.23 19.19
N LEU A 250 -9.39 -10.23 18.69
CA LEU A 250 -10.82 -10.09 18.46
C LEU A 250 -11.58 -9.93 19.77
N ASP A 251 -11.22 -10.67 20.82
CA ASP A 251 -11.83 -10.50 22.16
C ASP A 251 -11.55 -9.11 22.74
N PHE A 252 -10.34 -8.59 22.55
CA PHE A 252 -9.96 -7.25 23.00
C PHE A 252 -10.76 -6.16 22.29
N VAL A 253 -10.88 -6.22 20.96
CA VAL A 253 -11.63 -5.25 20.16
C VAL A 253 -13.14 -5.32 20.44
N LEU A 254 -13.71 -6.52 20.52
CA LEU A 254 -15.15 -6.67 20.79
C LEU A 254 -15.52 -6.17 22.18
N SER A 255 -14.64 -6.37 23.16
CA SER A 255 -14.79 -5.78 24.51
C SER A 255 -14.75 -4.26 24.48
N ASP A 256 -13.85 -3.67 23.70
CA ASP A 256 -13.77 -2.22 23.51
C ASP A 256 -15.03 -1.66 22.80
N PHE A 257 -15.53 -2.37 21.80
CA PHE A 257 -16.78 -2.01 21.12
C PHE A 257 -17.98 -2.03 22.07
N ALA A 258 -18.08 -3.06 22.92
CA ALA A 258 -19.13 -3.16 23.92
C ALA A 258 -19.03 -2.03 24.96
N ALA A 259 -17.82 -1.73 25.45
CA ALA A 259 -17.58 -0.65 26.40
C ALA A 259 -17.99 0.72 25.85
N HIS A 260 -17.76 0.95 24.56
CA HIS A 260 -18.13 2.19 23.87
C HIS A 260 -19.53 2.16 23.23
N LYS A 261 -20.35 1.13 23.52
CA LYS A 261 -21.71 0.94 22.98
C LYS A 261 -21.78 1.00 21.44
N PHE A 262 -20.72 0.55 20.77
CA PHE A 262 -20.70 0.43 19.33
C PHE A 262 -21.60 -0.74 18.92
N ASN A 263 -22.56 -0.48 18.03
CA ASN A 263 -23.52 -1.49 17.59
C ASN A 263 -22.87 -2.46 16.60
N PHE A 264 -22.30 -3.54 17.12
CA PHE A 264 -21.61 -4.58 16.37
C PHE A 264 -21.89 -5.96 16.97
N PRO A 265 -22.03 -7.03 16.15
CA PRO A 265 -22.27 -8.38 16.66
C PRO A 265 -21.19 -8.81 17.66
N GLN A 266 -21.60 -9.53 18.70
CA GLN A 266 -20.71 -10.03 19.76
C GLN A 266 -20.53 -11.55 19.64
N GLY A 267 -19.56 -12.09 20.38
CA GLY A 267 -19.23 -13.51 20.34
C GLY A 267 -18.70 -13.95 18.97
N ASP A 268 -18.87 -15.23 18.64
CA ASP A 268 -18.26 -15.83 17.45
C ASP A 268 -18.74 -15.19 16.14
N ALA A 269 -20.02 -14.81 16.06
CA ALA A 269 -20.55 -14.09 14.90
C ALA A 269 -19.86 -12.72 14.70
N GLY A 270 -19.56 -12.01 15.80
CA GLY A 270 -18.78 -10.78 15.76
C GLY A 270 -17.35 -10.98 15.29
N LYS A 271 -16.71 -12.06 15.77
CA LYS A 271 -15.35 -12.43 15.36
C LYS A 271 -15.27 -12.66 13.85
N THR A 272 -16.15 -13.47 13.29
CA THR A 272 -16.19 -13.76 11.85
C THR A 272 -16.38 -12.49 11.03
N VAL A 273 -17.38 -11.67 11.35
CA VAL A 273 -17.67 -10.42 10.60
C VAL A 273 -16.51 -9.44 10.70
N LEU A 274 -15.82 -9.39 11.85
CA LEU A 274 -14.68 -8.50 12.03
C LEU A 274 -13.46 -8.95 11.22
N VAL A 275 -13.17 -10.26 11.17
CA VAL A 275 -12.10 -10.82 10.33
C VAL A 275 -12.38 -10.56 8.84
N GLU A 276 -13.60 -10.84 8.38
CA GLU A 276 -14.03 -10.54 7.01
C GLU A 276 -13.85 -9.06 6.68
N SER A 277 -14.27 -8.17 7.60
CA SER A 277 -14.11 -6.73 7.44
C SER A 277 -12.64 -6.31 7.34
N LEU A 278 -11.75 -6.90 8.15
CA LEU A 278 -10.32 -6.60 8.14
C LEU A 278 -9.63 -7.05 6.86
N VAL A 279 -10.03 -8.22 6.32
CA VAL A 279 -9.52 -8.75 5.04
C VAL A 279 -10.04 -7.91 3.87
N GLN A 280 -11.36 -7.66 3.81
CA GLN A 280 -11.98 -6.87 2.75
C GLN A 280 -11.41 -5.45 2.68
N ARG A 281 -11.09 -4.87 3.83
CA ARG A 281 -10.47 -3.54 3.94
C ARG A 281 -8.94 -3.56 3.78
N GLY A 282 -8.32 -4.73 3.65
CA GLY A 282 -6.89 -4.88 3.38
C GLY A 282 -5.97 -4.61 4.56
N TYR A 283 -6.48 -4.62 5.79
CA TYR A 283 -5.67 -4.53 7.01
C TYR A 283 -4.96 -5.86 7.31
N VAL A 284 -5.63 -6.97 7.02
CA VAL A 284 -5.11 -8.33 7.20
C VAL A 284 -4.84 -8.96 5.84
N GLU A 285 -3.66 -9.55 5.71
CA GLU A 285 -3.28 -10.39 4.57
C GLU A 285 -3.65 -11.85 4.88
N PRO A 286 -4.49 -12.50 4.07
CA PRO A 286 -4.81 -13.91 4.27
C PRO A 286 -3.59 -14.79 3.96
N TYR A 287 -3.54 -15.99 4.55
CA TYR A 287 -2.47 -16.96 4.29
C TYR A 287 -2.54 -17.53 2.86
N ASP A 288 -3.74 -17.90 2.41
CA ASP A 288 -4.06 -18.33 1.05
C ASP A 288 -5.54 -18.04 0.71
N ASP A 289 -6.03 -18.58 -0.41
CA ASP A 289 -7.41 -18.36 -0.88
C ASP A 289 -8.48 -19.01 0.02
N GLU A 290 -8.13 -20.00 0.84
CA GLU A 290 -9.05 -20.76 1.70
C GLU A 290 -8.90 -20.39 3.19
N ARG A 291 -7.73 -19.87 3.60
CA ARG A 291 -7.36 -19.64 4.99
C ARG A 291 -6.79 -18.24 5.22
N VAL A 292 -7.33 -17.55 6.23
CA VAL A 292 -6.86 -16.21 6.62
C VAL A 292 -5.67 -16.27 7.60
N VAL A 293 -5.69 -17.20 8.55
CA VAL A 293 -4.72 -17.25 9.66
C VAL A 293 -3.46 -18.05 9.32
N HIS A 294 -2.35 -17.65 9.94
CA HIS A 294 -1.10 -18.42 9.97
C HIS A 294 -1.02 -19.20 11.29
N TYR A 295 -0.61 -20.46 11.25
CA TYR A 295 -0.37 -21.23 12.47
C TYR A 295 1.07 -21.07 12.93
N PHE A 296 1.24 -20.58 14.15
CA PHE A 296 2.55 -20.32 14.74
C PHE A 296 2.77 -21.07 16.04
N ILE A 297 3.90 -21.76 16.12
CA ILE A 297 4.34 -22.49 17.31
C ILE A 297 5.59 -21.81 17.85
N PRO A 298 5.50 -21.01 18.92
CA PRO A 298 6.68 -20.34 19.47
C PRO A 298 7.66 -21.35 20.05
N GLY A 299 8.96 -21.06 19.95
CA GLY A 299 10.01 -21.88 20.53
C GLY A 299 11.25 -21.98 19.65
N THR A 300 12.31 -22.52 20.24
CA THR A 300 13.53 -22.89 19.53
C THR A 300 13.50 -24.38 19.27
N TYR A 301 13.59 -24.77 18.01
CA TYR A 301 13.49 -26.16 17.58
C TYR A 301 14.77 -26.58 16.86
N SER A 302 15.27 -27.77 17.17
CA SER A 302 16.31 -28.45 16.39
C SER A 302 15.73 -29.09 15.14
N GLU A 303 16.58 -29.39 14.14
CA GLU A 303 16.15 -30.05 12.89
C GLU A 303 15.44 -31.39 13.14
N ASN A 304 15.86 -32.14 14.17
CA ASN A 304 15.25 -33.41 14.54
C ASN A 304 13.84 -33.24 15.11
N GLU A 305 13.62 -32.19 15.91
CA GLU A 305 12.30 -31.85 16.46
C GLU A 305 11.36 -31.40 15.35
N ILE A 306 11.83 -30.54 14.44
CA ILE A 306 11.07 -30.10 13.26
C ILE A 306 10.65 -31.32 12.42
N ALA A 307 11.56 -32.24 12.14
CA ALA A 307 11.28 -33.47 11.38
C ALA A 307 10.31 -34.43 12.10
N SER A 308 10.23 -34.38 13.43
CA SER A 308 9.25 -35.13 14.22
C SER A 308 7.86 -34.47 14.15
N ILE A 309 7.80 -33.15 14.23
CA ILE A 309 6.55 -32.37 14.15
C ILE A 309 5.91 -32.54 12.77
N PHE A 310 6.70 -32.50 11.68
CA PHE A 310 6.17 -32.76 10.33
C PHE A 310 5.59 -34.16 10.17
N ARG A 311 6.16 -35.17 10.85
CA ARG A 311 5.68 -36.57 10.77
C ARG A 311 4.44 -36.83 11.61
N ASN A 312 4.34 -36.19 12.77
CA ASN A 312 3.28 -36.46 13.76
C ASN A 312 2.12 -35.45 13.72
N GLY A 313 2.27 -34.37 12.95
CA GLY A 313 1.31 -33.28 12.87
C GLY A 313 1.35 -32.35 14.09
N ILE A 314 0.71 -31.19 13.96
CA ILE A 314 0.72 -30.13 14.99
C ILE A 314 -0.43 -30.22 16.00
N GLY A 315 -1.39 -31.13 15.82
CA GLY A 315 -2.64 -31.15 16.60
C GLY A 315 -2.49 -31.44 18.10
N LYS A 316 -1.32 -31.90 18.56
CA LYS A 316 -1.00 -32.10 19.99
C LYS A 316 -0.15 -30.97 20.59
N LEU A 317 0.23 -29.99 19.78
CA LEU A 317 1.04 -28.85 20.20
C LEU A 317 0.14 -27.65 20.46
N GLU A 318 0.55 -26.80 21.38
CA GLU A 318 -0.08 -25.50 21.59
C GLU A 318 0.40 -24.56 20.48
N PHE A 319 -0.52 -24.12 19.61
CA PHE A 319 -0.24 -23.19 18.51
C PHE A 319 -1.17 -21.99 18.57
N TYR A 320 -0.74 -20.90 17.93
CA TYR A 320 -1.48 -19.65 17.84
C TYR A 320 -1.97 -19.42 16.42
N ASN A 321 -3.22 -18.97 16.29
CA ASN A 321 -3.75 -18.42 15.06
C ASN A 321 -3.34 -16.96 14.94
N LEU A 322 -2.61 -16.65 13.88
CA LEU A 322 -2.05 -15.34 13.65
C LEU A 322 -2.67 -14.69 12.42
N LEU A 323 -3.27 -13.52 12.60
CA LEU A 323 -3.67 -12.65 11.51
C LEU A 323 -2.46 -11.82 11.09
N LYS A 324 -1.99 -11.99 9.86
CA LYS A 324 -0.87 -11.22 9.33
C LYS A 324 -1.34 -9.81 9.03
N LEU A 325 -0.74 -8.80 9.66
CA LEU A 325 -0.98 -7.43 9.24
C LEU A 325 -0.27 -7.17 7.92
N ARG A 326 -1.03 -6.63 6.97
CA ARG A 326 -0.48 -6.29 5.65
C ARG A 326 0.63 -5.25 5.75
N TRP A 327 0.53 -4.33 6.73
CA TRP A 327 1.51 -3.27 6.92
C TRP A 327 1.86 -3.07 8.39
N ILE A 328 3.15 -2.96 8.67
CA ILE A 328 3.68 -2.70 10.01
C ILE A 328 3.39 -1.28 10.47
N GLY A 329 3.39 -0.33 9.52
CA GLY A 329 3.02 1.07 9.75
C GLY A 329 1.56 1.26 10.17
N LEU A 330 0.71 0.22 10.06
CA LEU A 330 -0.63 0.26 10.64
C LEU A 330 -0.61 0.29 12.16
N LEU A 331 0.50 -0.04 12.82
CA LEU A 331 0.59 -0.02 14.28
C LEU A 331 1.82 0.73 14.79
N LEU A 332 2.93 0.65 14.05
CA LEU A 332 4.21 1.23 14.43
C LEU A 332 4.50 2.46 13.56
N ASP A 333 4.36 3.66 14.12
CA ASP A 333 4.75 4.93 13.46
C ASP A 333 6.28 5.09 13.33
N SER A 334 7.07 4.12 13.81
CA SER A 334 8.54 4.17 13.84
C SER A 334 9.18 3.02 13.05
N TYR A 335 10.29 3.30 12.38
CA TYR A 335 11.09 2.31 11.61
C TYR A 335 11.88 1.31 12.48
N LYS A 336 11.75 1.35 13.81
CA LYS A 336 12.37 0.37 14.70
C LYS A 336 11.39 -0.76 14.98
N ILE A 337 11.47 -1.80 14.17
CA ILE A 337 10.73 -3.04 14.36
C ILE A 337 11.42 -3.83 15.49
N PRO A 338 10.69 -4.23 16.56
CA PRO A 338 11.23 -5.09 17.60
C PRO A 338 11.74 -6.43 17.05
N ASP A 339 12.67 -7.06 17.78
CA ASP A 339 13.31 -8.32 17.34
C ASP A 339 12.28 -9.44 17.09
N SER A 340 12.58 -10.29 16.12
CA SER A 340 11.72 -11.44 15.79
C SER A 340 11.77 -12.52 16.86
N VAL A 341 10.65 -13.19 17.09
CA VAL A 341 10.56 -14.34 17.99
C VAL A 341 10.90 -15.62 17.22
N PRO A 342 11.71 -16.53 17.80
CA PRO A 342 11.92 -17.85 17.23
C PRO A 342 10.65 -18.69 17.33
N GLY A 343 10.30 -19.38 16.25
CA GLY A 343 9.18 -20.29 16.20
C GLY A 343 9.03 -20.93 14.83
N LEU A 344 8.01 -21.78 14.70
CA LEU A 344 7.68 -22.49 13.48
C LEU A 344 6.35 -22.02 12.94
N PHE A 345 6.33 -21.61 11.66
CA PHE A 345 5.10 -21.54 10.90
C PHE A 345 4.75 -22.91 10.34
N SER A 346 3.52 -23.36 10.57
CA SER A 346 3.04 -24.60 9.97
C SER A 346 2.32 -24.31 8.66
N VAL A 347 2.60 -25.14 7.66
CA VAL A 347 2.01 -25.07 6.32
C VAL A 347 0.70 -25.89 6.25
N ASN A 348 0.48 -26.80 7.20
CA ASN A 348 -0.66 -27.72 7.21
C ASN A 348 -1.96 -27.09 7.69
#